data_AF-A0A495KN67-F1
#
_entry.id   AF-A0A495KN67-F1
#
_cell.length_a   1.000
_cell.length_b   1.000
_cell.length_c   1.000
_cell.angle_alpha   90.00
_cell.angle_beta   90.00
_cell.angle_gamma   90.00
#
_symmetry.space_group_name_H-M   'P 1'
#
loop_
_entity.id
_entity.type
_entity.pdbx_description
1 polymer ?
#
loop_
_entity_poly.entity_id
_entity_poly.type
_entity_poly.pdbx_seq_one_letter_code
_entity_poly.pdbx_strand_id
1 'polypeptide(L)'
;MKTKLTLLSLLSFCCSFSLTAQVATDSVYRPTDSIALKQVELVKAKEQAAATLSPEQAAAIKKAALAKEKEAEKMKKAAEKQAKALDKEQRKLEKEQKQFAKEQKKIASGEKSLIKTKEKINKETKNLEKLKAKLEKSKRKGKISEIDIEKENIKISKKLIKIQELQDDLDKTEKKVNKLRN
;
A
#
# COMPACT_ATOMS: atom_id res chain seq x y z
N MET A 1 11.51 -10.73 -35.99
CA MET A 1 11.90 -9.83 -34.88
C MET A 1 11.30 -10.41 -33.60
N LYS A 2 11.98 -11.31 -32.88
CA LYS A 2 13.09 -11.09 -31.92
C LYS A 2 12.74 -10.04 -30.85
N THR A 3 12.21 -10.52 -29.71
CA THR A 3 12.39 -9.95 -28.35
C THR A 3 11.56 -10.75 -27.34
N LYS A 4 11.98 -11.99 -27.04
CA LYS A 4 11.58 -12.73 -25.83
C LYS A 4 12.78 -13.52 -25.29
N LEU A 5 13.91 -12.83 -25.07
CA LEU A 5 15.10 -13.45 -24.48
C LEU A 5 16.02 -12.41 -23.84
N THR A 6 15.52 -11.62 -22.88
CA THR A 6 16.36 -10.71 -22.06
C THR A 6 15.77 -10.52 -20.67
N LEU A 7 15.44 -11.61 -19.97
CA LEU A 7 15.05 -11.54 -18.55
C LEU A 7 15.48 -12.78 -17.74
N LEU A 8 16.45 -13.55 -18.27
CA LEU A 8 16.98 -14.75 -17.61
C LEU A 8 18.53 -14.76 -17.49
N SER A 9 19.23 -13.65 -17.76
CA SER A 9 20.71 -13.61 -17.64
C SER A 9 21.24 -12.79 -16.45
N LEU A 10 20.40 -12.39 -15.50
CA LEU A 10 20.82 -11.55 -14.36
C LEU A 10 20.74 -12.31 -13.01
N LEU A 11 20.93 -13.63 -13.01
CA LEU A 11 20.92 -14.46 -11.80
C LEU A 11 22.08 -15.46 -11.75
N SER A 12 23.24 -15.12 -12.33
CA SER A 12 24.41 -16.02 -12.37
C SER A 12 25.76 -15.31 -12.17
N PHE A 13 25.85 -14.36 -11.23
CA PHE A 13 27.13 -13.69 -10.92
C PHE A 13 27.43 -13.49 -9.42
N CYS A 14 26.87 -14.30 -8.51
CA CYS A 14 27.10 -14.09 -7.07
C CYS A 14 27.62 -15.30 -6.28
N CYS A 15 28.17 -16.33 -6.93
CA CYS A 15 28.69 -17.46 -6.18
C CYS A 15 29.92 -18.05 -6.86
N SER A 16 31.12 -17.55 -6.51
CA SER A 16 32.40 -18.28 -6.55
C SER A 16 33.57 -17.34 -6.18
N PHE A 17 33.82 -17.13 -4.89
CA PHE A 17 35.21 -16.91 -4.43
C PHE A 17 35.32 -17.20 -2.92
N SER A 18 35.56 -18.47 -2.58
CA SER A 18 36.06 -18.85 -1.26
C SER A 18 37.28 -19.75 -1.43
N LEU A 19 38.44 -19.13 -1.23
CA LEU A 19 39.53 -19.58 -0.37
C LEU A 19 39.94 -21.06 -0.46
N THR A 20 40.97 -21.34 -1.26
CA THR A 20 41.83 -22.52 -1.09
C THR A 20 43.14 -22.09 -0.45
N ALA A 21 43.35 -22.53 0.78
CA ALA A 21 44.66 -22.53 1.44
C ALA A 21 45.54 -23.61 0.82
N GLN A 22 46.78 -23.27 0.48
CA GLN A 22 47.81 -24.24 0.13
C GLN A 22 49.10 -23.88 0.85
N VAL A 23 49.63 -24.88 1.55
CA VAL A 23 50.83 -24.90 2.39
C VAL A 23 52.02 -25.35 1.53
N ALA A 24 53.15 -24.65 1.63
CA ALA A 24 54.54 -25.09 1.38
C ALA A 24 55.42 -23.82 1.26
N THR A 25 56.66 -23.70 1.71
CA THR A 25 57.61 -24.48 2.50
C THR A 25 58.72 -23.49 2.89
N ASP A 26 59.41 -23.77 3.99
CA ASP A 26 60.61 -23.07 4.45
C ASP A 26 61.64 -22.79 3.34
N SER A 27 62.14 -21.56 3.33
CA SER A 27 63.41 -21.19 2.72
C SER A 27 64.10 -20.22 3.65
N VAL A 28 65.11 -20.73 4.35
CA VAL A 28 65.99 -19.96 5.23
C VAL A 28 66.84 -19.04 4.37
N TYR A 29 66.67 -17.72 4.53
CA TYR A 29 67.69 -16.74 4.19
C TYR A 29 67.83 -15.73 5.33
N ARG A 30 68.99 -15.76 5.98
CA ARG A 30 69.38 -14.83 7.05
C ARG A 30 69.93 -13.51 6.45
N PRO A 31 69.94 -12.43 7.26
CA PRO A 31 69.60 -11.07 6.85
C PRO A 31 70.84 -10.24 6.51
N THR A 32 70.69 -9.24 5.65
CA THR A 32 71.68 -8.16 5.49
C THR A 32 70.99 -6.80 5.36
N ASP A 33 70.97 -6.07 6.50
CA ASP A 33 71.18 -4.62 6.70
C ASP A 33 70.47 -3.54 5.83
N SER A 34 69.69 -3.91 4.82
CA SER A 34 69.03 -2.93 3.93
C SER A 34 67.73 -2.35 4.51
N ILE A 35 67.17 -2.98 5.55
CA ILE A 35 65.91 -2.53 6.18
C ILE A 35 66.17 -1.39 7.17
N ALA A 36 67.31 -1.41 7.86
CA ALA A 36 67.67 -0.36 8.82
C ALA A 36 67.98 0.98 8.12
N LEU A 37 68.72 0.97 7.01
CA LEU A 37 69.00 2.18 6.24
C LEU A 37 67.76 2.78 5.57
N LYS A 38 66.87 1.94 5.02
CA LYS A 38 65.58 2.40 4.46
C LYS A 38 64.62 2.95 5.51
N GLN A 39 64.64 2.43 6.74
CA GLN A 39 63.85 2.98 7.84
C GLN A 39 64.40 4.33 8.32
N VAL A 40 65.73 4.50 8.39
CA VAL A 40 66.35 5.78 8.77
C VAL A 40 66.13 6.87 7.71
N GLU A 41 66.14 6.52 6.42
CA GLU A 41 65.78 7.46 5.34
C GLU A 41 64.27 7.78 5.31
N LEU A 42 63.40 6.81 5.60
CA LEU A 42 61.95 7.06 5.75
C LEU A 42 61.62 7.91 6.98
N VAL A 43 62.37 7.81 8.06
CA VAL A 43 62.21 8.65 9.26
C VAL A 43 62.75 10.06 9.01
N LYS A 44 63.92 10.21 8.38
CA LYS A 44 64.44 11.54 7.99
C LYS A 44 63.58 12.24 6.93
N ALA A 45 63.00 11.52 5.98
CA ALA A 45 62.04 12.07 5.02
C ALA A 45 60.69 12.46 5.66
N LYS A 46 60.28 11.78 6.74
CA LYS A 46 59.08 12.14 7.53
C LYS A 46 59.34 13.32 8.48
N GLU A 47 60.54 13.43 9.07
CA GLU A 47 60.92 14.59 9.89
C GLU A 47 61.17 15.85 9.06
N GLN A 48 61.72 15.73 7.84
CA GLN A 48 61.90 16.88 6.94
C GLN A 48 60.60 17.30 6.23
N ALA A 49 59.60 16.41 6.09
CA ALA A 49 58.24 16.78 5.67
C ALA A 49 57.40 17.39 6.80
N ALA A 50 57.78 17.18 8.07
CA ALA A 50 57.11 17.76 9.24
C ALA A 50 57.59 19.18 9.58
N ALA A 51 58.70 19.66 8.98
CA ALA A 51 59.33 20.92 9.35
C ALA A 51 58.92 22.15 8.50
N THR A 52 58.10 22.02 7.46
CA THR A 52 57.61 23.18 6.69
C THR A 52 56.20 22.95 6.13
N LEU A 53 55.20 22.91 7.00
CA LEU A 53 53.93 23.54 6.67
C LEU A 53 54.03 24.97 7.21
N SER A 54 54.22 25.94 6.32
CA SER A 54 53.98 27.34 6.69
C SER A 54 52.63 27.41 7.40
N PRO A 55 52.47 28.18 8.49
CA PRO A 55 51.18 28.32 9.21
C PRO A 55 50.02 28.62 8.26
N GLU A 56 50.31 29.24 7.12
CA GLU A 56 49.39 29.53 6.02
C GLU A 56 48.84 28.28 5.30
N GLN A 57 49.66 27.25 5.06
CA GLN A 57 49.25 26.01 4.41
C GLN A 57 48.44 25.11 5.35
N ALA A 58 48.84 25.04 6.63
CA ALA A 58 48.07 24.35 7.66
C ALA A 58 46.70 25.01 7.91
N ALA A 59 46.64 26.36 7.88
CA ALA A 59 45.39 27.11 7.95
C ALA A 59 44.50 26.89 6.71
N ALA A 60 45.08 26.84 5.51
CA ALA A 60 44.35 26.56 4.26
C ALA A 60 43.73 25.15 4.24
N ILE A 61 44.47 24.13 4.70
CA ILE A 61 43.98 22.75 4.79
C ILE A 61 42.84 22.64 5.82
N LYS A 62 42.96 23.27 7.00
CA LYS A 62 41.89 23.32 8.01
C LYS A 62 40.65 24.03 7.50
N LYS A 63 40.80 25.14 6.77
CA LYS A 63 39.68 25.88 6.16
C LYS A 63 38.98 25.07 5.07
N ALA A 64 39.73 24.35 4.23
CA ALA A 64 39.19 23.46 3.21
C ALA A 64 38.46 22.24 3.82
N ALA A 65 39.00 21.65 4.89
CA ALA A 65 38.35 20.56 5.63
C ALA A 65 37.03 21.02 6.28
N LEU A 66 37.03 22.18 6.95
CA LEU A 66 35.82 22.79 7.52
C LEU A 66 34.78 23.14 6.46
N ALA A 67 35.20 23.60 5.28
CA ALA A 67 34.28 23.88 4.18
C ALA A 67 33.62 22.60 3.66
N LYS A 68 34.40 21.53 3.45
CA LYS A 68 33.88 20.22 3.02
C LYS A 68 32.96 19.59 4.06
N GLU A 69 33.28 19.71 5.35
CA GLU A 69 32.42 19.21 6.43
C GLU A 69 31.08 19.95 6.47
N LYS A 70 31.10 21.30 6.35
CA LYS A 70 29.89 22.11 6.26
C LYS A 70 29.05 21.79 5.02
N GLU A 71 29.69 21.50 3.89
CA GLU A 71 29.00 21.12 2.66
C GLU A 71 28.36 19.73 2.78
N ALA A 72 29.10 18.76 3.33
CA ALA A 72 28.58 17.43 3.63
C ALA A 72 27.42 17.46 4.64
N GLU A 73 27.49 18.31 5.66
CA GLU A 73 26.41 18.50 6.63
C GLU A 73 25.16 19.12 5.96
N LYS A 74 25.33 20.11 5.09
CA LYS A 74 24.22 20.69 4.30
C LYS A 74 23.58 19.66 3.38
N MET A 75 24.38 18.84 2.69
CA MET A 75 23.87 17.75 1.84
C MET A 75 23.11 16.70 2.65
N LYS A 76 23.64 16.27 3.80
CA LYS A 76 22.94 15.35 4.71
C LYS A 76 21.62 15.92 5.21
N LYS A 77 21.60 17.20 5.64
CA LYS A 77 20.37 17.88 6.05
C LYS A 77 19.36 18.02 4.90
N ALA A 78 19.82 18.26 3.68
CA ALA A 78 18.95 18.33 2.51
C ALA A 78 18.36 16.96 2.16
N ALA A 79 19.17 15.91 2.16
CA ALA A 79 18.74 14.53 1.94
C ALA A 79 17.75 14.06 3.01
N GLU A 80 18.00 14.37 4.29
CA GLU A 80 17.09 14.04 5.39
C GLU A 80 15.75 14.78 5.25
N LYS A 81 15.76 16.05 4.85
CA LYS A 81 14.54 16.81 4.57
C LYS A 81 13.75 16.22 3.40
N GLN A 82 14.43 15.82 2.32
CA GLN A 82 13.79 15.16 1.18
C GLN A 82 13.21 13.80 1.58
N ALA A 83 13.94 12.97 2.32
CA ALA A 83 13.43 11.70 2.83
C ALA A 83 12.20 11.89 3.74
N LYS A 84 12.23 12.89 4.63
CA LYS A 84 11.07 13.25 5.47
C LYS A 84 9.89 13.77 4.66
N ALA A 85 10.12 14.48 3.55
CA ALA A 85 9.06 14.95 2.67
C ALA A 85 8.40 13.78 1.93
N LEU A 86 9.21 12.86 1.38
CA LEU A 86 8.74 11.66 0.70
C LEU A 86 7.96 10.72 1.64
N ASP A 87 8.43 10.48 2.87
CA ASP A 87 7.68 9.68 3.86
C ASP A 87 6.32 10.34 4.19
N LYS A 88 6.28 11.65 4.34
CA LYS A 88 5.01 12.38 4.57
C LYS A 88 4.05 12.24 3.39
N GLU A 89 4.56 12.34 2.17
CA GLU A 89 3.78 12.18 0.94
C GLU A 89 3.24 10.75 0.81
N GLN A 90 4.10 9.75 1.00
CA GLN A 90 3.71 8.34 1.00
C GLN A 90 2.62 8.05 2.04
N ARG A 91 2.74 8.59 3.26
CA ARG A 91 1.71 8.46 4.30
C ARG A 91 0.39 9.16 3.94
N LYS A 92 0.43 10.28 3.21
CA LYS A 92 -0.80 10.94 2.73
C LYS A 92 -1.48 10.08 1.67
N LEU A 93 -0.72 9.60 0.70
CA LEU A 93 -1.21 8.71 -0.35
C LEU A 93 -1.82 7.43 0.23
N GLU A 94 -1.17 6.80 1.21
CA GLU A 94 -1.71 5.60 1.87
C GLU A 94 -3.04 5.90 2.59
N LYS A 95 -3.14 7.06 3.27
CA LYS A 95 -4.37 7.48 3.93
C LYS A 95 -5.49 7.73 2.93
N GLU A 96 -5.21 8.40 1.83
CA GLU A 96 -6.17 8.66 0.74
C GLU A 96 -6.65 7.35 0.11
N GLN A 97 -5.73 6.45 -0.24
CA GLN A 97 -6.07 5.11 -0.75
C GLN A 97 -6.95 4.34 0.23
N LYS A 98 -6.66 4.40 1.53
CA LYS A 98 -7.45 3.74 2.57
C LYS A 98 -8.84 4.36 2.72
N GLN A 99 -8.97 5.69 2.60
CA GLN A 99 -10.25 6.39 2.61
C GLN A 99 -11.09 6.01 1.39
N PHE A 100 -10.48 6.07 0.20
CA PHE A 100 -11.11 5.66 -1.05
C PHE A 100 -11.61 4.21 -0.99
N ALA A 101 -10.77 3.27 -0.53
CA ALA A 101 -11.16 1.87 -0.37
C ALA A 101 -12.34 1.69 0.60
N LYS A 102 -12.41 2.48 1.68
CA LYS A 102 -13.53 2.47 2.62
C LYS A 102 -14.81 2.99 1.98
N GLU A 103 -14.73 4.04 1.17
CA GLU A 103 -15.87 4.60 0.44
C GLU A 103 -16.41 3.61 -0.59
N GLN A 104 -15.53 3.02 -1.40
CA GLN A 104 -15.89 1.96 -2.35
C GLN A 104 -16.58 0.78 -1.63
N LYS A 105 -16.08 0.37 -0.47
CA LYS A 105 -16.72 -0.69 0.34
C LYS A 105 -18.11 -0.27 0.85
N LYS A 106 -18.32 0.99 1.21
CA LYS A 106 -19.64 1.50 1.63
C LYS A 106 -20.61 1.51 0.44
N ILE A 107 -20.17 1.96 -0.74
CA ILE A 107 -20.97 1.94 -1.97
C ILE A 107 -21.38 0.51 -2.31
N ALA A 108 -20.42 -0.42 -2.41
CA ALA A 108 -20.68 -1.82 -2.74
C ALA A 108 -21.63 -2.50 -1.74
N SER A 109 -21.49 -2.20 -0.43
CA SER A 109 -22.40 -2.76 0.58
C SER A 109 -23.81 -2.16 0.52
N GLY A 110 -23.92 -0.87 0.18
CA GLY A 110 -25.20 -0.22 -0.09
C GLY A 110 -25.89 -0.78 -1.34
N GLU A 111 -25.16 -0.96 -2.44
CA GLU A 111 -25.67 -1.59 -3.68
C GLU A 111 -26.17 -3.01 -3.45
N LYS A 112 -25.41 -3.82 -2.71
CA LYS A 112 -25.84 -5.17 -2.32
C LYS A 112 -27.14 -5.14 -1.50
N SER A 113 -27.30 -4.15 -0.65
CA SER A 113 -28.51 -3.97 0.15
C SER A 113 -29.70 -3.56 -0.73
N LEU A 114 -29.49 -2.68 -1.71
CA LEU A 114 -30.52 -2.30 -2.70
C LEU A 114 -31.01 -3.51 -3.50
N ILE A 115 -30.10 -4.36 -3.99
CA ILE A 115 -30.46 -5.58 -4.72
C ILE A 115 -31.31 -6.50 -3.84
N LYS A 116 -30.88 -6.76 -2.60
CA LYS A 116 -31.64 -7.59 -1.66
C LYS A 116 -33.03 -7.04 -1.35
N THR A 117 -33.16 -5.72 -1.17
CA THR A 117 -34.47 -5.10 -0.91
C THR A 117 -35.37 -5.19 -2.14
N LYS A 118 -34.85 -4.94 -3.36
CA LYS A 118 -35.57 -5.15 -4.62
C LYS A 118 -36.08 -6.59 -4.77
N GLU A 119 -35.24 -7.58 -4.45
CA GLU A 119 -35.65 -8.98 -4.46
C GLU A 119 -36.76 -9.29 -3.45
N LYS A 120 -36.68 -8.73 -2.23
CA LYS A 120 -37.73 -8.90 -1.21
C LYS A 120 -39.05 -8.28 -1.67
N ILE A 121 -39.02 -7.08 -2.24
CA ILE A 121 -40.19 -6.42 -2.83
C ILE A 121 -40.81 -7.33 -3.90
N ASN A 122 -40.02 -7.81 -4.86
CA ASN A 122 -40.52 -8.68 -5.92
C ASN A 122 -41.17 -9.98 -5.37
N LYS A 123 -40.55 -10.61 -4.36
CA LYS A 123 -41.12 -11.78 -3.69
C LYS A 123 -42.45 -11.47 -3.00
N GLU A 124 -42.54 -10.36 -2.26
CA GLU A 124 -43.78 -9.97 -1.58
C GLU A 124 -44.87 -9.56 -2.57
N THR A 125 -44.53 -8.86 -3.66
CA THR A 125 -45.47 -8.53 -4.75
C THR A 125 -46.04 -9.79 -5.41
N LYS A 126 -45.20 -10.78 -5.75
CA LYS A 126 -45.67 -12.06 -6.30
C LYS A 126 -46.58 -12.82 -5.33
N ASN A 127 -46.28 -12.77 -4.03
CA ASN A 127 -47.14 -13.38 -3.02
C ASN A 127 -48.48 -12.65 -2.89
N LEU A 128 -48.46 -11.32 -2.94
CA LEU A 128 -49.66 -10.48 -2.93
C LEU A 128 -50.54 -10.77 -4.15
N GLU A 129 -49.98 -10.87 -5.34
CA GLU A 129 -50.69 -11.23 -6.58
C GLU A 129 -51.35 -12.61 -6.45
N LYS A 130 -50.63 -13.62 -5.94
CA LYS A 130 -51.18 -14.95 -5.70
C LYS A 130 -52.34 -14.92 -4.70
N LEU A 131 -52.24 -14.12 -3.64
CA LEU A 131 -53.32 -13.96 -2.66
C LEU A 131 -54.55 -13.30 -3.29
N LYS A 132 -54.36 -12.19 -4.02
CA LYS A 132 -55.44 -11.50 -4.74
C LYS A 132 -56.13 -12.44 -5.73
N ALA A 133 -55.37 -13.19 -6.53
CA ALA A 133 -55.91 -14.14 -7.50
C ALA A 133 -56.68 -15.28 -6.83
N LYS A 134 -56.20 -15.81 -5.69
CA LYS A 134 -56.93 -16.82 -4.90
C LYS A 134 -58.24 -16.27 -4.35
N LEU A 135 -58.20 -15.08 -3.77
CA LEU A 135 -59.40 -14.42 -3.22
C LEU A 135 -60.44 -14.18 -4.32
N GLU A 136 -60.02 -13.64 -5.46
CA GLU A 136 -60.90 -13.40 -6.60
C GLU A 136 -61.51 -14.70 -7.14
N LYS A 137 -60.70 -15.77 -7.27
CA LYS A 137 -61.19 -17.09 -7.70
C LYS A 137 -62.20 -17.66 -6.71
N SER A 138 -61.99 -17.52 -5.41
CA SER A 138 -62.93 -17.98 -4.39
C SER A 138 -64.23 -17.17 -4.39
N LYS A 139 -64.14 -15.84 -4.57
CA LYS A 139 -65.30 -14.95 -4.75
C LYS A 139 -66.12 -15.34 -5.97
N ARG A 140 -65.48 -15.50 -7.14
CA ARG A 140 -66.14 -15.91 -8.39
C ARG A 140 -66.83 -17.27 -8.29
N LYS A 141 -66.30 -18.19 -7.49
CA LYS A 141 -66.90 -19.52 -7.27
C LYS A 141 -67.96 -19.55 -6.16
N GLY A 142 -68.21 -18.45 -5.46
CA GLY A 142 -69.11 -18.40 -4.30
C GLY A 142 -68.65 -19.28 -3.13
N LYS A 143 -67.36 -19.62 -3.05
CA LYS A 143 -66.80 -20.57 -2.05
C LYS A 143 -66.29 -19.91 -0.77
N ILE A 144 -66.60 -18.63 -0.55
CA ILE A 144 -66.05 -17.86 0.56
C ILE A 144 -67.13 -16.96 1.17
N SER A 145 -67.18 -16.89 2.50
CA SER A 145 -68.08 -16.01 3.24
C SER A 145 -67.59 -14.56 3.22
N GLU A 146 -68.48 -13.60 3.46
CA GLU A 146 -68.10 -12.18 3.60
C GLU A 146 -67.07 -11.95 4.72
N ILE A 147 -67.21 -12.67 5.84
CA ILE A 147 -66.28 -12.61 6.97
C ILE A 147 -64.88 -13.07 6.52
N ASP A 148 -64.80 -14.15 5.75
CA ASP A 148 -63.50 -14.66 5.29
C ASP A 148 -62.90 -13.80 4.17
N ILE A 149 -63.74 -13.16 3.33
CA ILE A 149 -63.30 -12.12 2.40
C ILE A 149 -62.60 -10.99 3.17
N GLU A 150 -63.21 -10.52 4.26
CA GLU A 150 -62.64 -9.42 5.04
C GLU A 150 -61.32 -9.81 5.73
N LYS A 151 -61.22 -11.03 6.25
CA LYS A 151 -59.95 -11.57 6.78
C LYS A 151 -58.85 -11.60 5.71
N GLU A 152 -59.17 -12.03 4.49
CA GLU A 152 -58.20 -12.03 3.38
C GLU A 152 -57.85 -10.60 2.93
N ASN A 153 -58.81 -9.67 2.89
CA ASN A 153 -58.55 -8.26 2.64
C ASN A 153 -57.58 -7.67 3.68
N ILE A 154 -57.76 -7.96 4.97
CA ILE A 154 -56.83 -7.53 6.03
C ILE A 154 -55.42 -8.09 5.78
N LYS A 155 -55.28 -9.36 5.36
CA LYS A 155 -53.97 -9.94 5.02
C LYS A 155 -53.34 -9.23 3.82
N ILE A 156 -54.13 -8.92 2.79
CA ILE A 156 -53.70 -8.16 1.60
C ILE A 156 -53.21 -6.77 2.02
N SER A 157 -53.96 -6.05 2.86
CA SER A 157 -53.58 -4.72 3.36
C SER A 157 -52.28 -4.76 4.17
N LYS A 158 -52.11 -5.74 5.06
CA LYS A 158 -50.84 -5.95 5.80
C LYS A 158 -49.65 -6.17 4.86
N LYS A 159 -49.86 -6.92 3.78
CA LYS A 159 -48.82 -7.16 2.77
C LYS A 159 -48.51 -5.91 1.95
N LEU A 160 -49.50 -5.11 1.60
CA LEU A 160 -49.31 -3.81 0.94
C LEU A 160 -48.48 -2.86 1.80
N ILE A 161 -48.80 -2.73 3.09
CA ILE A 161 -48.03 -1.91 4.04
C ILE A 161 -46.58 -2.39 4.09
N LYS A 162 -46.34 -3.70 4.20
CA LYS A 162 -44.98 -4.25 4.19
C LYS A 162 -44.21 -3.97 2.90
N ILE A 163 -44.87 -3.99 1.74
CA ILE A 163 -44.24 -3.62 0.47
C ILE A 163 -43.88 -2.14 0.47
N GLN A 164 -44.76 -1.27 0.98
CA GLN A 164 -44.50 0.16 1.11
C GLN A 164 -43.30 0.44 2.02
N GLU A 165 -43.23 -0.21 3.20
CA GLU A 165 -42.09 -0.08 4.11
C GLU A 165 -40.77 -0.48 3.42
N LEU A 166 -40.78 -1.57 2.65
CA LEU A 166 -39.61 -2.01 1.88
C LEU A 166 -39.24 -1.02 0.77
N GLN A 167 -40.22 -0.38 0.13
CA GLN A 167 -39.99 0.67 -0.87
C GLN A 167 -39.37 1.92 -0.24
N ASP A 168 -39.88 2.36 0.91
CA ASP A 168 -39.32 3.50 1.64
C ASP A 168 -37.87 3.23 2.08
N ASP A 169 -37.57 2.01 2.52
CA ASP A 169 -36.21 1.60 2.88
C ASP A 169 -35.28 1.51 1.67
N LEU A 170 -35.81 1.07 0.52
CA LEU A 170 -35.09 1.09 -0.76
C LEU A 170 -34.72 2.53 -1.12
N ASP A 171 -35.68 3.46 -1.10
CA ASP A 171 -35.47 4.86 -1.43
C ASP A 171 -34.46 5.54 -0.50
N LYS A 172 -34.55 5.28 0.81
CA LYS A 172 -33.57 5.76 1.80
C LYS A 172 -32.17 5.23 1.50
N THR A 173 -32.06 3.96 1.13
CA THR A 173 -30.76 3.33 0.81
C THR A 173 -30.22 3.87 -0.50
N GLU A 174 -31.07 4.10 -1.50
CA GLU A 174 -30.69 4.62 -2.81
C GLU A 174 -30.18 6.05 -2.70
N LYS A 175 -30.87 6.89 -1.91
CA LYS A 175 -30.41 8.24 -1.54
C LYS A 175 -29.04 8.20 -0.85
N LYS A 176 -28.81 7.26 0.08
CA LYS A 176 -27.51 7.10 0.76
C LYS A 176 -26.40 6.68 -0.21
N VAL A 177 -26.67 5.73 -1.10
CA VAL A 177 -25.68 5.26 -2.09
C VAL A 177 -25.36 6.36 -3.10
N ASN A 178 -26.36 7.08 -3.62
CA ASN A 178 -26.12 8.18 -4.56
C ASN A 178 -25.32 9.32 -3.93
N LYS A 179 -25.52 9.63 -2.65
CA LYS A 179 -24.68 10.58 -1.89
C LYS A 179 -23.23 10.13 -1.66
N LEU A 180 -22.95 8.83 -1.78
CA LEU A 180 -21.59 8.30 -1.66
C LEU A 180 -20.89 8.23 -3.03
N ARG A 181 -21.66 8.25 -4.13
CA ARG A 181 -21.16 8.22 -5.50
C ARG A 181 -20.88 9.62 -6.06
N ASN A 182 -21.65 10.62 -5.62
CA ASN A 182 -21.53 12.03 -5.97
C ASN A 182 -20.82 12.80 -4.86
#